data_AF-A0A8J3AP66-F1
#
_entry.id   AF-A0A8J3AP66-F1
#
_cell.length_a   1.000
_cell.length_b   1.000
_cell.length_c   1.000
_cell.angle_alpha   90.00
_cell.angle_beta   90.00
_cell.angle_gamma   90.00
#
_symmetry.space_group_name_H-M   'P 1'
#
loop_
_entity.id
_entity.type
_entity.pdbx_description
1 polymer ?
#
loop_
_entity_poly.entity_id
_entity_poly.type
_entity_poly.pdbx_seq_one_letter_code
_entity_poly.pdbx_strand_id
1 'polypeptide(L)'
;MDTYCVVADYNGTFSAQCCFFMSNKDSSPETSTEVVRSHARSSLRPDSPCAGYCSTSHGDEVCKGCGRTWDEVLNWIIYTDEEKDAVWARLEAAGLLKVKR
;
A
#
# COMPACT_ATOMS: atom_id res chain seq x y z
N MET A 1 17.38 -37.34 5.48
CA MET A 1 18.31 -37.90 4.48
C MET A 1 18.61 -36.78 3.50
N ASP A 2 19.64 -35.99 3.78
CA ASP A 2 20.05 -34.88 2.92
C ASP A 2 20.93 -35.41 1.79
N THR A 3 20.46 -35.22 0.56
CA THR A 3 21.18 -35.63 -0.66
C THR A 3 22.23 -34.57 -0.99
N TYR A 4 23.48 -34.84 -0.64
CA TYR A 4 24.63 -34.03 -1.05
C TYR A 4 25.11 -34.50 -2.44
N CYS A 5 25.22 -33.57 -3.40
CA CYS A 5 25.89 -33.83 -4.67
C CYS A 5 27.39 -33.56 -4.52
N VAL A 6 28.20 -34.60 -4.73
CA VAL A 6 29.65 -34.49 -4.74
C VAL A 6 30.08 -34.15 -6.17
N VAL A 7 30.65 -32.96 -6.38
CA VAL A 7 31.29 -32.59 -7.65
C VAL A 7 32.81 -32.59 -7.48
N ALA A 8 33.50 -33.12 -8.49
CA ALA A 8 34.95 -33.22 -8.54
C ALA A 8 35.52 -32.22 -9.56
N ASP A 9 36.49 -31.40 -9.15
CA ASP A 9 37.26 -30.56 -10.08
C ASP A 9 38.41 -31.36 -10.74
N TYR A 10 38.85 -30.92 -11.92
CA TYR A 10 39.87 -31.58 -12.77
C TYR A 10 41.28 -31.71 -12.15
N ASN A 11 41.49 -31.27 -10.90
CA ASN A 11 42.70 -31.48 -10.11
C ASN A 11 42.49 -32.37 -8.87
N GLY A 12 41.35 -33.06 -8.75
CA GLY A 12 41.13 -34.14 -7.77
C GLY A 12 40.98 -33.70 -6.31
N THR A 13 40.75 -32.42 -6.04
CA THR A 13 40.44 -31.90 -4.70
C THR A 13 38.93 -31.79 -4.52
N PHE A 14 38.35 -32.49 -3.54
CA PHE A 14 36.92 -32.40 -3.22
C PHE A 14 36.70 -31.24 -2.25
N SER A 15 36.03 -30.17 -2.72
CA SER A 15 35.62 -29.03 -1.90
C SER A 15 34.09 -29.00 -1.79
N ALA A 16 33.57 -28.93 -0.57
CA ALA A 16 32.15 -28.67 -0.32
C ALA A 16 31.86 -27.19 -0.55
N GLN A 17 31.61 -26.80 -1.80
CA GLN A 17 31.32 -25.42 -2.17
C GLN A 17 29.80 -25.15 -2.00
N CYS A 18 29.43 -24.23 -1.09
CA CYS A 18 28.09 -23.66 -1.09
C CYS A 18 27.87 -22.82 -2.36
N CYS A 19 26.97 -23.23 -3.25
CA CYS A 19 26.61 -22.47 -4.45
C CYS A 19 25.72 -21.27 -4.10
N PHE A 20 26.35 -20.12 -3.84
CA PHE A 20 25.74 -18.81 -4.10
C PHE A 20 26.02 -18.48 -5.57
N PHE A 21 25.02 -18.63 -6.45
CA PHE A 21 25.19 -18.49 -7.90
C PHE A 21 24.98 -17.03 -8.32
N MET A 22 26.01 -16.43 -8.92
CA MET A 22 25.91 -15.20 -9.69
C MET A 22 25.07 -15.41 -10.95
N SER A 23 24.17 -14.49 -11.26
CA SER A 23 23.88 -14.14 -12.65
C SER A 23 23.63 -12.64 -12.77
N ASN A 24 24.65 -12.00 -13.34
CA ASN A 24 24.57 -10.69 -13.97
C ASN A 24 23.38 -10.62 -14.92
N LYS A 25 22.56 -9.58 -14.78
CA LYS A 25 21.76 -9.05 -15.87
C LYS A 25 21.63 -7.54 -15.69
N ASP A 26 22.74 -6.85 -15.90
CA ASP A 26 22.68 -5.43 -16.22
C ASP A 26 22.30 -5.28 -17.70
N SER A 27 21.59 -4.22 -18.03
CA SER A 27 21.07 -3.83 -19.36
C SER A 27 19.75 -4.45 -19.85
N SER A 28 18.62 -3.85 -19.45
CA SER A 28 17.74 -3.21 -20.44
C SER A 28 17.10 -1.95 -19.84
N PRO A 29 17.17 -0.79 -20.53
CA PRO A 29 16.62 0.47 -20.09
C PRO A 29 15.19 0.60 -20.63
N GLU A 30 14.21 0.43 -19.77
CA GLU A 30 12.95 1.11 -19.98
C GLU A 30 12.52 1.62 -18.62
N THR A 31 12.43 2.94 -18.55
CA THR A 31 11.83 3.77 -17.52
C THR A 31 10.48 3.18 -17.12
N SER A 32 10.51 2.10 -16.36
CA SER A 32 9.40 1.62 -15.59
C SER A 32 9.31 2.63 -14.48
N THR A 33 8.38 3.55 -14.68
CA THR A 33 7.82 4.36 -13.62
C THR A 33 7.31 3.41 -12.55
N GLU A 34 8.23 2.90 -11.72
CA GLU A 34 7.90 2.27 -10.46
C GLU A 34 7.23 3.37 -9.65
N VAL A 35 5.90 3.35 -9.65
CA VAL A 35 5.09 4.11 -8.72
C VAL A 35 5.41 3.52 -7.35
N VAL A 36 6.48 4.02 -6.74
CA VAL A 36 6.84 3.75 -5.36
C VAL A 36 5.65 4.19 -4.53
N ARG A 37 4.84 3.23 -4.06
CA ARG A 37 3.70 3.52 -3.19
C ARG A 37 4.23 3.72 -1.77
N SER A 38 4.88 4.85 -1.58
CA SER A 38 5.50 5.33 -0.35
C SER A 38 4.45 5.65 0.72
N HIS A 39 4.03 4.68 1.54
CA HIS A 39 3.20 4.96 2.72
C HIS A 39 4.03 5.27 3.98
N ALA A 40 5.09 6.06 3.83
CA ALA A 40 5.76 6.67 4.98
C ALA A 40 5.27 8.12 5.11
N ARG A 41 4.08 8.30 5.68
CA ARG A 41 3.71 9.59 6.28
C ARG A 41 3.19 9.33 7.69
N SER A 42 4.06 9.60 8.66
CA SER A 42 3.73 9.70 10.09
C SER A 42 2.90 10.96 10.35
N SER A 43 1.74 11.05 9.69
CA SER A 43 0.63 11.85 10.17
C SER A 43 -0.24 10.91 11.00
N LEU A 44 -0.51 11.28 12.24
CA LEU A 44 -1.41 10.53 13.13
C LEU A 44 -2.84 10.40 12.55
N ARG A 45 -3.14 11.10 11.45
CA ARG A 45 -4.40 11.01 10.71
C ARG A 45 -4.19 10.40 9.32
N PRO A 46 -5.01 9.42 8.92
CA PRO A 46 -4.96 8.84 7.58
C PRO A 46 -5.39 9.86 6.51
N ASP A 47 -4.90 9.68 5.29
CA ASP A 47 -5.20 10.54 4.14
C ASP A 47 -6.70 10.56 3.76
N SER A 48 -7.47 9.55 4.18
CA SER A 48 -8.93 9.54 4.01
C SER A 48 -9.63 8.81 5.16
N PRO A 49 -10.86 9.22 5.54
CA PRO A 49 -11.66 8.56 6.56
C PRO A 49 -12.41 7.32 6.02
N CYS A 50 -12.00 6.76 4.87
CA CYS A 50 -12.73 5.68 4.21
C CYS A 50 -12.58 4.33 4.93
N ALA A 51 -13.70 3.66 5.21
CA ALA A 51 -13.71 2.34 5.84
C ALA A 51 -13.70 1.16 4.84
N GLY A 52 -13.58 1.44 3.54
CA GLY A 52 -13.57 0.42 2.47
C GLY A 52 -14.95 -0.14 2.08
N TYR A 53 -16.03 0.34 2.70
CA TYR A 53 -17.40 0.05 2.30
C TYR A 53 -18.22 1.34 2.23
N CYS A 54 -19.20 1.38 1.31
CA CYS A 54 -20.06 2.54 1.11
C CYS A 54 -21.53 2.14 1.19
N SER A 55 -22.22 2.62 2.23
CA SER A 55 -23.66 2.38 2.37
C SER A 55 -24.52 3.31 1.50
N THR A 56 -23.98 4.44 1.04
CA THR A 56 -24.71 5.33 0.11
C THR A 56 -24.86 4.71 -1.27
N SER A 57 -23.93 3.84 -1.68
CA SER A 57 -24.09 3.01 -2.89
C SER A 57 -25.29 2.06 -2.80
N HIS A 58 -25.83 1.83 -1.60
CA HIS A 58 -27.01 1.00 -1.35
C HIS A 58 -28.28 1.83 -1.07
N GLY A 59 -28.21 3.16 -1.17
CA GLY A 59 -29.37 4.06 -1.03
C GLY A 59 -29.43 4.92 0.24
N ASP A 60 -28.41 4.88 1.11
CA ASP A 60 -28.31 5.84 2.21
C ASP A 60 -27.84 7.22 1.71
N GLU A 61 -28.29 8.31 2.33
CA GLU A 61 -27.77 9.67 2.00
C GLU A 61 -26.37 9.93 2.58
N VAL A 62 -26.10 9.35 3.76
CA VAL A 62 -24.82 9.46 4.47
C VAL A 62 -24.24 8.07 4.73
N CYS A 63 -22.96 7.89 4.42
CA CYS A 63 -22.29 6.62 4.59
C CYS A 63 -22.12 6.26 6.07
N LYS A 64 -22.71 5.15 6.52
CA LYS A 64 -22.58 4.65 7.91
C LYS A 64 -21.14 4.22 8.29
N GLY A 65 -20.28 4.03 7.28
CA GLY A 65 -18.87 3.68 7.44
C GLY A 65 -17.97 4.87 7.71
N CYS A 66 -17.93 5.81 6.77
CA CYS A 66 -17.05 6.98 6.82
C CYS A 66 -17.74 8.29 7.20
N GLY A 67 -19.07 8.33 7.35
CA GLY A 67 -19.85 9.51 7.73
C GLY A 67 -19.97 10.60 6.64
N ARG A 68 -19.47 10.33 5.44
CA ARG A 68 -19.49 11.24 4.29
C ARG A 68 -20.72 11.04 3.41
N THR A 69 -21.12 12.08 2.70
CA THR A 69 -22.13 11.99 1.64
C THR A 69 -21.53 11.37 0.38
N TRP A 70 -22.37 10.96 -0.56
CA TRP A 70 -21.92 10.38 -1.83
C TRP A 70 -21.00 11.34 -2.62
N ASP A 71 -21.38 12.61 -2.72
CA ASP A 71 -20.59 13.63 -3.42
C ASP A 71 -19.23 13.86 -2.78
N GLU A 72 -19.15 13.91 -1.45
CA GLU A 72 -17.87 14.05 -0.72
C GLU A 72 -16.96 12.83 -0.94
N VAL A 73 -17.53 11.63 -1.10
CA VAL A 73 -16.76 10.40 -1.37
C VAL A 73 -16.19 10.41 -2.78
N LEU A 74 -17.00 10.78 -3.78
CA LEU A 74 -16.58 10.84 -5.18
C LEU A 74 -15.55 11.93 -5.44
N ASN A 75 -15.77 13.12 -4.88
CA ASN A 75 -14.94 14.29 -5.14
C ASN A 75 -13.71 14.37 -4.21
N TRP A 76 -13.50 13.40 -3.32
CA TRP A 76 -12.38 13.40 -2.37
C TRP A 76 -11.01 13.61 -3.00
N ILE A 77 -10.80 13.04 -4.20
CA ILE A 77 -9.52 13.14 -4.93
C ILE A 77 -9.26 14.52 -5.53
N ILE A 78 -10.32 15.29 -5.79
CA ILE A 78 -10.24 16.64 -6.37
C ILE A 78 -10.38 17.75 -5.33
N TYR A 79 -10.83 17.43 -4.11
CA TYR A 79 -10.96 18.41 -3.04
C TYR A 79 -9.62 18.98 -2.63
N THR A 80 -9.62 20.28 -2.35
CA THR A 80 -8.47 20.97 -1.75
C THR A 80 -8.30 20.53 -0.29
N ASP A 81 -7.16 20.86 0.30
CA ASP A 81 -6.90 20.48 1.70
C ASP A 81 -7.84 21.21 2.66
N GLU A 82 -8.25 22.44 2.35
CA GLU A 82 -9.25 23.19 3.10
C GLU A 82 -10.64 22.52 3.06
N GLU A 83 -11.06 22.05 1.88
CA GLU A 83 -12.33 21.33 1.72
C GLU A 83 -12.31 20.00 2.47
N LYS A 84 -11.19 19.26 2.39
CA LYS A 84 -11.02 18.04 3.17
C LYS A 84 -11.10 18.34 4.65
N ASP A 85 -10.41 19.36 5.15
CA ASP A 85 -10.43 19.72 6.57
C ASP A 85 -11.81 20.16 7.05
N ALA A 86 -12.61 20.83 6.22
CA ALA A 86 -14.01 21.12 6.53
C ALA A 86 -14.83 19.83 6.71
N VAL A 87 -14.66 18.84 5.83
CA VAL A 87 -15.30 17.53 5.97
C VAL A 87 -14.84 16.82 7.24
N TRP A 88 -13.54 16.88 7.56
CA TRP A 88 -13.02 16.27 8.78
C TRP A 88 -13.57 16.91 10.05
N ALA A 89 -13.61 18.25 10.12
CA ALA A 89 -14.22 18.96 11.25
C ALA A 89 -15.70 18.58 11.42
N ARG A 90 -16.43 18.42 10.30
CA ARG A 90 -17.82 17.93 10.30
C ARG A 90 -17.92 16.51 10.85
N LEU A 91 -17.05 15.60 10.43
CA LEU A 91 -17.02 14.20 10.89
C LEU A 91 -16.65 14.08 12.37
N GLU A 92 -15.73 14.92 12.85
CA GLU A 92 -15.35 15.03 14.26
C GLU A 92 -16.53 15.54 15.10
N ALA A 93 -17.20 16.60 14.66
CA ALA A 93 -18.39 17.13 15.32
C ALA A 93 -19.56 16.12 15.36
N ALA A 94 -19.71 15.32 14.30
CA ALA A 94 -20.72 14.27 14.22
C ALA A 94 -20.34 13.00 15.01
N GLY A 95 -19.10 12.87 15.49
CA GLY A 95 -18.60 11.67 16.16
C GLY A 95 -18.50 10.43 15.24
N LEU A 96 -18.45 10.63 13.91
CA LEU A 96 -18.43 9.55 12.92
C LEU A 96 -17.01 9.12 12.53
N LEU A 97 -16.01 9.60 13.25
CA LEU A 97 -14.60 9.34 12.98
C LEU A 97 -14.17 7.94 13.43
N LYS A 98 -14.26 6.97 12.53
CA LYS A 98 -13.78 5.59 12.76
C LYS A 98 -12.38 5.40 12.17
N VAL A 99 -11.38 6.07 12.74
CA VAL A 99 -9.98 5.84 12.34
C VAL A 99 -9.55 4.47 12.84
N LYS A 100 -9.37 3.51 11.93
CA LYS A 100 -8.66 2.27 12.26
C LYS A 100 -7.17 2.59 12.33
N ARG A 101 -6.62 2.46 13.54
CA ARG A 101 -5.19 2.61 13.84
C ARG A 101 -4.39 1.45 13.26
#